data_AF-A0A7V2XXT2-F1
#
_entry.id   AF-A0A7V2XXT2-F1
#
_cell.length_a   1.000
_cell.length_b   1.000
_cell.length_c   1.000
_cell.angle_alpha   90.00
_cell.angle_beta   90.00
_cell.angle_gamma   90.00
#
_symmetry.space_group_name_H-M   'P 1'
#
loop_
_entity.id
_entity.type
_entity.pdbx_description
1 polymer ?
#
loop_
_entity_poly.entity_id
_entity_poly.type
_entity_poly.pdbx_seq_one_letter_code
_entity_poly.pdbx_strand_id
1 'polypeptide(L)'
;MMWHIVEVVSPYINFIILLWLLLKFGGAAIKQVVKGRHDEVKEKVDTAERLISESEQLKAAYEQKIAGLDAEIEAFRQAALAEIEKEKSRIMAEAQALAGRIEEQARLAYDQEMKEALAKVREEITRQTLELAEQQVKERFKKEDHDKLVEDFIEKLRSLN
;
A
#
# COMPACT_ATOMS: atom_id res chain seq x y z
N MET A 1 -70.35 -1.83 90.12
CA MET A 1 -69.97 -0.54 89.51
C MET A 1 -68.58 -0.55 88.89
N MET A 2 -67.59 -1.29 89.43
CA MET A 2 -66.23 -1.35 88.88
C MET A 2 -66.09 -2.20 87.58
N TRP A 3 -67.00 -3.15 87.32
CA TRP A 3 -66.96 -4.01 86.13
C TRP A 3 -67.38 -3.31 84.82
N HIS A 4 -68.38 -2.43 84.83
CA HIS A 4 -68.82 -1.72 83.61
C HIS A 4 -67.84 -0.66 83.11
N ILE A 5 -67.00 -0.11 83.99
CA ILE A 5 -65.97 0.87 83.59
C ILE A 5 -64.90 0.19 82.73
N VAL A 6 -64.57 -1.08 83.02
CA VAL A 6 -63.58 -1.84 82.26
C VAL A 6 -64.08 -2.17 80.84
N GLU A 7 -65.37 -2.50 80.71
CA GLU A 7 -65.99 -2.78 79.40
C GLU A 7 -66.02 -1.54 78.50
N VAL A 8 -66.25 -0.36 79.07
CA VAL A 8 -66.29 0.90 78.32
C VAL A 8 -64.87 1.42 77.99
N VAL A 9 -63.88 1.23 78.87
CA VAL A 9 -62.52 1.79 78.71
C VAL A 9 -61.62 0.95 77.79
N SER A 10 -61.78 -0.37 77.78
CA SER A 10 -60.93 -1.30 76.99
C SER A 10 -60.88 -0.97 75.47
N PRO A 11 -62.00 -0.67 74.78
CA PRO A 11 -61.98 -0.31 73.36
C PRO A 11 -61.19 0.96 73.06
N TYR A 12 -61.24 1.96 73.95
CA TYR A 12 -60.50 3.22 73.78
C TYR A 12 -58.99 3.00 73.94
N ILE A 13 -58.57 2.18 74.90
CA ILE A 13 -57.15 1.82 75.06
C ILE A 13 -56.65 1.09 73.82
N ASN A 14 -57.40 0.11 73.31
CA ASN A 14 -57.04 -0.61 72.08
C ASN A 14 -56.97 0.33 70.87
N PHE A 15 -57.93 1.24 70.73
CA PHE A 15 -57.92 2.26 69.68
C PHE A 15 -56.72 3.20 69.78
N ILE A 16 -56.35 3.65 70.98
CA ILE A 16 -55.17 4.51 71.20
C ILE A 16 -53.88 3.76 70.87
N ILE A 17 -53.75 2.48 71.25
CA ILE A 17 -52.58 1.66 70.90
C ILE A 17 -52.50 1.47 69.39
N LEU A 18 -53.63 1.15 68.73
CA LEU A 18 -53.70 1.02 67.27
C LEU A 18 -53.35 2.34 66.57
N LEU A 19 -53.89 3.47 67.05
CA LEU A 19 -53.62 4.80 66.52
C LEU A 19 -52.14 5.18 66.69
N TRP A 20 -51.54 4.87 67.84
CA TRP A 20 -50.12 5.10 68.08
C TRP A 20 -49.25 4.27 67.14
N LEU A 21 -49.57 3.00 66.93
CA LEU A 21 -48.90 2.15 65.94
C LEU A 21 -49.08 2.68 64.51
N LEU A 22 -50.28 3.11 64.13
CA LEU A 22 -50.56 3.66 62.81
C LEU A 22 -49.79 4.95 62.55
N LEU A 23 -49.71 5.85 63.52
CA LEU A 23 -48.96 7.09 63.40
C LEU A 23 -47.44 6.83 63.35
N LYS A 24 -46.95 5.86 64.15
CA LYS A 24 -45.54 5.50 64.19
C LYS A 24 -45.06 4.81 62.91
N PHE A 25 -45.83 3.86 62.38
CA PHE A 25 -45.43 3.05 61.23
C PHE A 25 -46.00 3.56 59.89
N GLY A 26 -47.25 4.04 59.87
CA GLY A 26 -47.92 4.52 58.66
C GLY A 26 -47.32 5.81 58.10
N GLY A 27 -46.92 6.74 58.97
CA GLY A 27 -46.26 7.98 58.53
C GLY A 27 -44.92 7.73 57.83
N ALA A 28 -44.13 6.78 58.34
CA ALA A 28 -42.86 6.39 57.74
C ALA A 28 -43.05 5.73 56.36
N ALA A 29 -44.00 4.79 56.25
CA ALA A 29 -44.30 4.10 54.99
C ALA A 29 -44.80 5.05 53.90
N ILE A 30 -45.73 5.96 54.23
CA ILE A 30 -46.27 6.94 53.27
C ILE A 30 -45.18 7.91 52.80
N LYS A 31 -44.36 8.42 53.73
CA LYS A 31 -43.25 9.31 53.39
C LYS A 31 -42.24 8.63 52.47
N GLN A 32 -41.95 7.35 52.69
CA GLN A 32 -41.04 6.58 51.85
C GLN A 32 -41.58 6.39 50.42
N VAL A 33 -42.87 6.08 50.26
CA VAL A 33 -43.49 5.92 48.94
C VAL A 33 -43.52 7.24 48.17
N VAL A 34 -43.91 8.33 48.82
CA VAL A 34 -43.96 9.66 48.18
C VAL A 34 -42.57 10.14 47.80
N LYS A 35 -41.57 9.97 48.69
CA LYS A 35 -40.18 10.32 48.41
C LYS A 35 -39.61 9.45 47.29
N GLY A 36 -39.84 8.14 47.30
CA GLY A 36 -39.38 7.24 46.24
C GLY A 36 -39.93 7.61 44.87
N ARG A 37 -41.22 7.96 44.77
CA ARG A 37 -41.80 8.47 43.51
C ARG A 37 -41.21 9.81 43.08
N HIS A 38 -40.96 10.72 44.02
CA HIS A 38 -40.33 12.00 43.71
C HIS A 38 -38.91 11.82 43.20
N ASP A 39 -38.12 10.98 43.87
CA ASP A 39 -36.74 10.68 43.50
C ASP A 39 -36.67 9.97 42.13
N GLU A 40 -37.57 9.02 41.84
CA GLU A 40 -37.66 8.35 40.52
C GLU A 40 -38.00 9.33 39.39
N VAL A 41 -38.96 10.24 39.61
CA VAL A 41 -39.32 11.24 38.59
C VAL A 41 -38.17 12.21 38.38
N LYS A 42 -37.50 12.64 39.44
CA LYS A 42 -36.33 13.52 39.37
C LYS A 42 -35.20 12.84 38.59
N GLU A 43 -34.88 11.59 38.91
CA GLU A 43 -33.84 10.82 38.21
C GLU A 43 -34.14 10.67 36.72
N LYS A 44 -35.40 10.42 36.35
CA LYS A 44 -35.81 10.34 34.94
C LYS A 44 -35.63 11.68 34.21
N VAL A 45 -35.98 12.79 34.85
CA VAL A 45 -35.82 14.13 34.27
C VAL A 45 -34.33 14.47 34.12
N ASP A 46 -33.54 14.28 35.18
CA ASP A 46 -32.09 14.54 35.16
C ASP A 46 -31.39 13.68 34.09
N THR A 47 -31.80 12.41 33.96
CA THR A 47 -31.27 11.51 32.93
C THR A 47 -31.67 11.96 31.52
N ALA A 48 -32.92 12.39 31.32
CA ALA A 48 -33.38 12.88 30.03
C ALA A 48 -32.64 14.16 29.61
N GLU A 49 -32.46 15.12 30.53
CA GLU A 49 -31.69 16.35 30.27
C GLU A 49 -30.24 16.03 29.93
N ARG A 50 -29.61 15.10 30.66
CA ARG A 50 -28.24 14.66 30.35
C ARG A 50 -28.15 14.04 28.95
N LEU A 51 -29.06 13.14 28.60
CA LEU A 51 -29.07 12.49 27.28
C LEU A 51 -29.29 13.49 26.15
N ILE A 52 -30.14 14.51 26.36
CA ILE A 52 -30.33 15.58 25.38
C ILE A 52 -29.04 16.37 25.19
N SER A 53 -28.39 16.79 26.28
CA SER A 53 -27.13 17.52 26.23
C SER A 53 -26.00 16.71 25.56
N GLU A 54 -25.87 15.43 25.89
CA GLU A 54 -24.90 14.53 25.27
C GLU A 54 -25.18 14.35 23.76
N SER A 55 -26.45 14.20 23.38
CA SER A 55 -26.86 14.08 21.98
C SER A 55 -26.57 15.35 21.18
N GLU A 56 -26.84 16.53 21.76
CA GLU A 56 -26.54 17.82 21.13
C GLU A 56 -25.03 18.02 20.95
N GLN A 57 -24.22 17.68 21.96
CA GLN A 57 -22.76 17.74 21.85
C GLN A 57 -22.24 16.79 20.77
N LEU A 58 -22.77 15.56 20.73
CA LEU A 58 -22.38 14.57 19.73
C LEU A 58 -22.75 15.04 18.33
N LYS A 59 -23.95 15.58 18.15
CA LYS A 59 -24.41 16.15 16.89
C LYS A 59 -23.50 17.30 16.43
N ALA A 60 -23.18 18.23 17.31
CA ALA A 60 -22.29 19.35 17.00
C ALA A 60 -20.89 18.86 16.59
N ALA A 61 -20.34 17.85 17.28
CA ALA A 61 -19.06 17.25 16.93
C ALA A 61 -19.09 16.58 15.54
N TYR A 62 -20.17 15.87 15.20
CA TYR A 62 -20.34 15.27 13.87
C TYR A 62 -20.53 16.32 12.78
N GLU A 63 -21.32 17.38 13.02
CA GLU A 63 -21.49 18.47 12.06
C GLU A 63 -20.17 19.18 11.78
N GLN A 64 -19.37 19.45 12.81
CA GLN A 64 -18.03 20.03 12.65
C GLN A 64 -17.11 19.10 11.85
N LYS A 65 -17.15 17.79 12.14
CA LYS A 65 -16.36 16.80 11.40
C LYS A 65 -16.76 16.76 9.92
N ILE A 66 -18.06 16.72 9.63
CA ILE A 66 -18.59 16.71 8.26
C ILE A 66 -18.21 18.00 7.52
N ALA A 67 -18.29 19.16 8.19
CA ALA A 67 -17.87 20.43 7.59
C ALA A 67 -16.38 20.46 7.23
N GLY A 68 -15.53 19.76 7.98
CA GLY A 68 -14.10 19.62 7.68
C GLY A 68 -13.76 18.60 6.59
N LEU A 69 -14.65 17.64 6.33
CA LEU A 69 -14.39 16.54 5.40
C LEU A 69 -14.20 17.03 3.96
N ASP A 70 -15.00 18.00 3.49
CA ASP A 70 -14.88 18.50 2.11
C ASP A 70 -13.51 19.14 1.86
N ALA A 71 -12.98 19.88 2.83
CA ALA A 71 -11.65 20.47 2.75
C ALA A 71 -10.55 19.40 2.79
N GLU A 72 -10.71 18.36 3.61
CA GLU A 72 -9.77 17.23 3.68
C GLU A 72 -9.77 16.42 2.38
N ILE A 73 -10.94 16.18 1.79
CA ILE A 73 -11.09 15.51 0.49
C ILE A 73 -10.42 16.32 -0.61
N GLU A 74 -10.62 17.63 -0.64
CA GLU A 74 -10.00 18.49 -1.64
C GLU A 74 -8.47 18.54 -1.48
N ALA A 75 -7.97 18.65 -0.24
CA ALA A 75 -6.54 18.58 0.04
C ALA A 75 -5.93 17.24 -0.38
N PHE A 76 -6.62 16.13 -0.09
CA PHE A 76 -6.22 14.79 -0.53
C PHE A 76 -6.18 14.68 -2.05
N ARG A 77 -7.21 15.20 -2.74
CA ARG A 77 -7.29 15.20 -4.20
C ARG A 77 -6.14 15.98 -4.83
N GLN A 78 -5.83 17.17 -4.29
CA GLN A 78 -4.72 17.98 -4.78
C GLN A 78 -3.37 17.29 -4.57
N ALA A 79 -3.14 16.70 -3.40
CA ALA A 79 -1.94 15.94 -3.12
C ALA A 79 -1.80 14.73 -4.06
N ALA A 80 -2.90 14.00 -4.32
CA ALA A 80 -2.92 12.87 -5.24
C ALA A 80 -2.60 13.30 -6.68
N LEU A 81 -3.17 14.41 -7.16
CA LEU A 81 -2.87 14.95 -8.50
C LEU A 81 -1.41 15.38 -8.64
N ALA A 82 -0.84 16.01 -7.60
CA ALA A 82 0.58 16.39 -7.60
C ALA A 82 1.50 15.17 -7.67
N GLU A 83 1.21 14.10 -6.91
CA GLU A 83 2.01 12.87 -6.96
C GLU A 83 1.86 12.16 -8.31
N ILE A 84 0.66 12.15 -8.89
CA ILE A 84 0.43 11.58 -10.23
C ILE A 84 1.27 12.30 -11.29
N GLU A 85 1.30 13.63 -11.30
CA GLU A 85 2.07 14.36 -12.32
C GLU A 85 3.58 14.15 -12.14
N LYS A 86 4.05 14.13 -10.89
CA LYS A 86 5.45 13.80 -10.56
C LYS A 86 5.83 12.40 -11.01
N GLU A 87 4.98 11.41 -10.73
CA GLU A 87 5.22 10.02 -11.10
C GLU A 87 5.17 9.83 -12.62
N LYS A 88 4.23 10.48 -13.30
CA LYS A 88 4.17 10.51 -14.76
C LYS A 88 5.44 11.13 -15.35
N SER A 89 5.92 12.24 -14.81
CA SER A 89 7.18 12.86 -15.25
C SER A 89 8.37 11.91 -15.06
N ARG A 90 8.44 11.21 -13.92
CA ARG A 90 9.46 10.21 -13.64
C ARG A 90 9.42 9.05 -14.64
N ILE A 91 8.24 8.47 -14.88
CA ILE A 91 8.05 7.37 -15.84
C ILE A 91 8.45 7.81 -17.25
N MET A 92 8.08 9.02 -17.68
CA MET A 92 8.45 9.54 -19.00
C MET A 92 9.96 9.75 -19.13
N ALA A 93 10.62 10.29 -18.10
CA ALA A 93 12.06 10.46 -18.10
C ALA A 93 12.80 9.10 -18.13
N GLU A 94 12.34 8.13 -17.35
CA GLU A 94 12.89 6.77 -17.35
C GLU A 94 12.69 6.07 -18.71
N ALA A 95 11.50 6.21 -19.31
CA ALA A 95 11.21 5.66 -20.62
C ALA A 95 12.10 6.28 -21.71
N GLN A 96 12.30 7.59 -21.69
CA GLN A 96 13.19 8.28 -22.64
C GLN A 96 14.65 7.87 -22.45
N ALA A 97 15.11 7.75 -21.21
CA ALA A 97 16.46 7.26 -20.91
C ALA A 97 16.66 5.80 -21.36
N LEU A 98 15.66 4.95 -21.17
CA LEU A 98 15.70 3.56 -21.63
C LEU A 98 15.71 3.47 -23.15
N ALA A 99 14.86 4.26 -23.83
CA ALA A 99 14.84 4.32 -25.29
C ALA A 99 16.21 4.74 -25.85
N GLY A 100 16.83 5.77 -25.29
CA GLY A 100 18.18 6.20 -25.69
C GLY A 100 19.24 5.12 -25.48
N ARG A 101 19.17 4.36 -24.37
CA ARG A 101 20.07 3.23 -24.14
C ARG A 101 19.86 2.10 -25.15
N ILE A 102 18.61 1.81 -25.52
CA ILE A 102 18.30 0.78 -26.52
C ILE A 102 18.86 1.21 -27.89
N GLU A 103 18.69 2.46 -28.28
CA GLU A 103 19.25 2.99 -29.53
C GLU A 103 20.78 2.90 -29.55
N GLU A 104 21.45 3.29 -28.46
CA GLU A 104 22.90 3.18 -28.34
C GLU A 104 23.37 1.72 -28.43
N GLN A 105 22.71 0.81 -27.70
CA GLN A 105 23.02 -0.61 -27.75
C GLN A 105 22.80 -1.21 -29.14
N ALA A 106 21.70 -0.85 -29.82
CA ALA A 106 21.42 -1.29 -31.17
C ALA A 106 22.47 -0.80 -32.16
N ARG A 107 22.93 0.45 -32.02
CA ARG A 107 24.00 1.00 -32.85
C ARG A 107 25.33 0.28 -32.62
N LEU A 108 25.70 0.04 -31.37
CA LEU A 108 26.92 -0.72 -31.03
C LEU A 108 26.86 -2.16 -31.57
N ALA A 109 25.71 -2.82 -31.43
CA ALA A 109 25.50 -4.16 -31.97
C ALA A 109 25.60 -4.17 -33.51
N TYR A 110 24.98 -3.21 -34.19
CA TYR A 110 25.08 -3.06 -35.64
C TYR A 110 26.53 -2.89 -36.11
N ASP A 111 27.29 -2.00 -35.47
CA ASP A 111 28.68 -1.75 -35.83
C ASP A 111 29.56 -2.99 -35.61
N GLN A 112 29.28 -3.77 -34.55
CA GLN A 112 29.95 -5.03 -34.26
C GLN A 112 29.61 -6.07 -35.35
N GLU A 113 28.33 -6.26 -35.67
CA GLU A 113 27.88 -7.20 -36.69
C GLU A 113 28.41 -6.85 -38.08
N MET A 114 28.49 -5.57 -38.44
CA MET A 114 29.09 -5.14 -39.70
C MET A 114 30.58 -5.46 -39.79
N LYS A 115 31.33 -5.25 -38.71
CA LYS A 115 32.74 -5.63 -38.67
C LYS A 115 32.91 -7.14 -38.84
N GLU A 116 32.10 -7.94 -38.16
CA GLU A 116 32.13 -9.39 -38.28
C GLU A 116 31.73 -9.88 -39.68
N ALA A 117 30.69 -9.29 -40.27
CA ALA A 117 30.26 -9.61 -41.63
C ALA A 117 31.36 -9.29 -42.66
N LEU A 118 31.99 -8.12 -42.56
CA LEU A 118 33.11 -7.74 -43.44
C LEU A 118 34.32 -8.66 -43.26
N ALA A 119 34.62 -9.08 -42.03
CA ALA A 119 35.70 -10.02 -41.77
C ALA A 119 35.43 -11.38 -42.44
N LYS A 120 34.21 -11.92 -42.31
CA LYS A 120 33.79 -13.17 -42.97
C LYS A 120 33.87 -13.07 -44.50
N VAL A 121 33.42 -11.96 -45.09
CA VAL A 121 33.52 -11.74 -46.54
C VAL A 121 34.99 -11.73 -46.99
N ARG A 122 35.87 -11.06 -46.24
CA ARG A 122 37.30 -11.02 -46.58
C ARG A 122 37.96 -12.40 -46.49
N GLU A 123 37.61 -13.17 -45.46
CA GLU A 123 38.07 -14.55 -45.29
C GLU A 123 37.64 -15.42 -46.47
N GLU A 124 36.37 -15.32 -46.88
CA GLU A 124 35.82 -16.05 -48.02
C GLU A 124 36.54 -15.72 -49.33
N ILE A 125 36.76 -14.43 -49.61
CA ILE A 125 37.51 -13.99 -50.80
C ILE A 125 38.94 -14.53 -50.78
N THR A 126 39.60 -14.49 -49.61
CA THR A 126 40.97 -14.99 -49.47
C THR A 126 41.04 -16.48 -49.74
N ARG A 127 40.08 -17.25 -49.19
CA ARG A 127 39.96 -18.69 -49.43
C ARG A 127 39.77 -19.00 -50.91
N GLN A 128 38.80 -18.36 -51.56
CA GLN A 128 38.53 -18.57 -53.00
C GLN A 128 39.74 -18.20 -53.88
N THR A 129 40.45 -17.12 -53.53
CA THR A 129 41.65 -16.70 -54.26
C THR A 129 42.78 -17.72 -54.10
N LEU A 130 42.96 -18.27 -52.90
CA LEU A 130 43.96 -19.30 -52.63
C LEU A 130 43.64 -20.59 -53.38
N GLU A 131 42.37 -21.02 -53.38
CA GLU A 131 41.92 -22.20 -54.15
C GLU A 131 42.18 -22.04 -55.66
N LEU A 132 41.87 -20.87 -56.22
CA LEU A 132 42.15 -20.58 -57.63
C LEU A 132 43.66 -20.55 -57.93
N ALA A 133 44.46 -19.95 -57.04
CA ALA A 133 45.92 -19.91 -57.19
C ALA A 133 46.51 -21.33 -57.11
N GLU A 134 46.07 -22.17 -56.16
CA GLU A 134 46.49 -23.56 -56.06
C GLU A 134 46.14 -24.36 -57.30
N GLN A 135 44.92 -24.19 -57.83
CA GLN A 135 44.51 -24.86 -59.06
C GLN A 135 45.35 -24.42 -60.26
N GLN A 136 45.60 -23.12 -60.42
CA GLN A 136 46.41 -22.58 -61.50
C GLN A 136 47.87 -23.05 -61.41
N VAL A 137 48.44 -23.11 -60.20
CA VAL A 137 49.78 -23.66 -59.97
C VAL A 137 49.81 -25.15 -60.36
N LYS A 138 48.85 -25.96 -59.90
CA LYS A 138 48.75 -27.39 -60.27
C LYS A 138 48.64 -27.60 -61.78
N GLU A 139 47.86 -26.78 -62.48
CA GLU A 139 47.68 -26.89 -63.94
C GLU A 139 48.92 -26.45 -64.74
N ARG A 140 49.70 -25.50 -64.23
CA ARG A 140 50.87 -24.94 -64.93
C ARG A 140 52.21 -25.50 -64.49
N PHE A 141 52.25 -26.35 -63.45
CA PHE A 141 53.47 -26.91 -62.89
C PHE A 141 54.20 -27.80 -63.90
N LYS A 142 55.43 -27.43 -64.26
CA LYS A 142 56.30 -28.21 -65.16
C LYS A 142 57.50 -28.78 -64.42
N LYS A 143 58.17 -29.75 -65.04
CA LYS A 143 59.38 -30.40 -64.51
C LYS A 143 60.51 -29.40 -64.23
N GLU A 144 60.65 -28.39 -65.09
CA GLU A 144 61.64 -27.30 -64.96
C GLU A 144 61.40 -26.41 -63.73
N ASP A 145 60.14 -26.21 -63.33
CA ASP A 145 59.80 -25.45 -62.13
C ASP A 145 60.14 -26.23 -60.86
N HIS A 146 60.02 -27.56 -60.90
CA HIS A 146 60.43 -28.45 -59.81
C HIS A 146 61.93 -28.41 -59.58
N ASP A 147 62.72 -28.50 -60.66
CA ASP A 147 64.18 -28.47 -60.58
C ASP A 147 64.69 -27.12 -60.03
N LYS A 148 64.09 -25.99 -60.47
CA LYS A 148 64.38 -24.66 -59.91
C LYS A 148 64.04 -24.53 -58.43
N LEU A 149 62.89 -25.07 -57.99
CA LEU A 149 62.49 -25.07 -56.58
C LEU A 149 63.48 -25.83 -55.68
N VAL A 150 64.03 -26.94 -56.19
CA VAL A 150 65.07 -27.71 -55.50
C VAL A 150 66.38 -26.93 -55.42
N GLU A 151 66.77 -26.26 -56.49
CA GLU A 151 67.98 -25.43 -56.54
C GLU A 151 67.87 -24.23 -55.60
N ASP A 152 66.75 -23.49 -55.62
CA ASP A 152 66.45 -22.38 -54.69
C ASP A 152 66.44 -22.85 -53.22
N PHE A 153 65.88 -24.04 -52.94
CA PHE A 153 65.87 -24.60 -51.58
C PHE A 153 67.28 -24.93 -51.09
N ILE A 154 68.11 -25.51 -51.95
CA ILE A 154 69.52 -25.80 -51.64
C ILE A 154 70.29 -24.49 -51.42
N GLU A 155 70.05 -23.47 -52.23
CA GLU A 155 70.68 -22.15 -52.09
C GLU A 155 70.27 -21.44 -50.79
N LYS A 156 68.98 -21.51 -50.43
CA LYS A 156 68.46 -20.93 -49.19
C LYS A 156 68.99 -21.63 -47.95
N LEU A 157 69.10 -22.96 -47.96
CA LEU A 157 69.76 -23.73 -46.90
C LEU A 157 71.25 -23.40 -46.78
N ARG A 158 71.92 -23.16 -47.92
CA ARG A 158 73.33 -22.74 -47.95
C ARG A 158 73.53 -21.31 -47.43
N SER A 159 72.51 -20.45 -47.54
CA SER A 159 72.52 -19.07 -47.00
C SER A 159 72.12 -18.96 -45.52
N LEU A 160 71.53 -20.02 -44.95
CA LEU A 160 71.11 -20.13 -43.55
C LEU A 160 72.15 -20.81 -42.65
N ASN A 161 73.27 -21.28 -43.23
CA ASN A 161 74.50 -21.72 -42.57
C ASN A 161 75.62 -20.72 -42.85
#